data_AF-A0A8J3CB13-F1
#
_entry.id   AF-A0A8J3CB13-F1
#
_cell.length_a   1.000
_cell.length_b   1.000
_cell.length_c   1.000
_cell.angle_alpha   90.00
_cell.angle_beta   90.00
_cell.angle_gamma   90.00
#
_symmetry.space_group_name_H-M   'P 1'
#
loop_
_entity.id
_entity.type
_entity.pdbx_description
1 polymer ?
#
loop_
_entity_poly.entity_id
_entity_poly.type
_entity_poly.pdbx_seq_one_letter_code
_entity_poly.pdbx_strand_id
1 'polypeptide(L)' 'MTELAAHPCRSLCSWHPTRVERDGMPVLACRGCGTQWVRTEPWTPIDHTGHIPDAVRAEVARR' A
#
# COMPACT_ATOMS: atom_id res chain seq x y z
N MET A 1 17.02 10.05 -1.96
CA MET A 1 15.56 10.06 -2.20
C MET A 1 15.18 8.68 -2.67
N THR A 2 14.41 7.94 -1.87
CA THR A 2 13.97 6.58 -2.26
C THR A 2 12.62 6.70 -2.95
N GLU A 3 12.58 6.41 -4.25
CA GLU A 3 11.37 6.36 -5.06
C GLU A 3 10.52 5.14 -4.69
N LEU A 4 9.20 5.29 -4.76
CA LEU A 4 8.27 4.18 -4.54
C LEU A 4 8.30 3.25 -5.76
N ALA A 5 8.44 1.95 -5.54
CA ALA A 5 8.39 0.95 -6.61
C ALA A 5 6.94 0.68 -7.04
N ALA A 6 6.62 0.88 -8.32
CA ALA A 6 5.33 0.54 -8.93
C ALA A 6 5.49 -0.62 -9.92
N HIS A 7 4.64 -1.66 -9.81
CA HIS A 7 4.71 -2.87 -10.62
C HIS A 7 3.35 -3.17 -11.27
N PRO A 8 3.31 -3.79 -12.47
CA PRO A 8 2.06 -4.13 -13.14
C PRO A 8 1.20 -5.06 -12.29
N CYS A 9 -0.12 -4.82 -12.30
CA CYS A 9 -1.07 -5.62 -11.54
C CYS A 9 -1.09 -7.06 -12.07
N ARG A 10 -0.73 -8.02 -11.21
CA ARG A 10 -0.80 -9.47 -11.51
C ARG A 10 -2.06 -10.12 -10.94
N SER A 11 -3.01 -9.34 -10.42
CA SER A 11 -4.15 -9.84 -9.63
C SER A 11 -3.72 -10.69 -8.44
N LEU A 12 -2.57 -10.37 -7.85
CA LEU A 12 -2.01 -11.02 -6.66
C LEU A 12 -1.86 -10.02 -5.50
N CYS A 13 -2.51 -8.85 -5.60
CA CYS A 13 -2.34 -7.80 -4.60
C CYS A 13 -2.80 -8.26 -3.22
N SER A 14 -1.89 -8.16 -2.25
CA SER A 14 -2.10 -8.53 -0.85
C SER A 14 -1.36 -7.54 0.04
N TRP A 15 -2.05 -6.47 0.43
CA TRP A 15 -1.46 -5.35 1.16
C TRP A 15 -1.28 -5.65 2.64
N HIS A 16 -0.12 -5.30 3.17
CA HIS A 16 0.22 -5.51 4.57
C HIS A 16 1.09 -4.36 5.11
N PRO A 17 1.01 -4.07 6.42
CA PRO A 17 1.89 -3.09 7.04
C PRO A 17 3.33 -3.57 7.04
N THR A 18 4.26 -2.64 6.89
CA THR A 18 5.70 -2.89 7.04
C THR A 18 6.22 -2.25 8.32
N ARG A 19 7.49 -2.51 8.65
CA ARG A 19 8.21 -1.79 9.73
C ARG A 19 8.90 -0.52 9.24
N VAL A 20 8.64 -0.11 8.00
CA VAL A 20 9.28 1.04 7.36
C VAL A 20 8.32 2.22 7.40
N GLU A 21 8.88 3.39 7.66
CA GLU A 21 8.18 4.66 7.55
C GLU A 21 8.81 5.51 6.45
N ARG A 22 7.99 6.30 5.75
CA ARG A 22 8.42 7.28 4.76
C ARG A 22 7.82 8.63 5.14
N ASP A 23 8.67 9.63 5.38
CA ASP A 23 8.25 10.96 5.84
C ASP A 23 7.37 10.91 7.12
N GLY A 24 7.68 9.99 8.04
CA GLY A 24 6.92 9.76 9.27
C GLY A 24 5.57 9.07 9.06
N MET A 25 5.34 8.48 7.88
CA MET A 25 4.12 7.74 7.57
C MET A 25 4.38 6.25 7.45
N PRO A 26 3.54 5.38 8.04
CA PRO A 26 3.65 3.94 7.86
C PRO A 26 3.56 3.57 6.38
N VAL A 27 4.53 2.78 5.91
CA VAL A 27 4.51 2.23 4.55
C VAL A 27 3.80 0.89 4.56
N LEU A 28 2.82 0.73 3.67
CA LEU A 28 2.23 -0.56 3.34
C LEU A 28 2.91 -1.10 2.09
N ALA A 29 3.12 -2.41 2.05
CA ALA A 29 3.65 -3.09 0.88
C ALA A 29 2.69 -4.18 0.41
N CYS A 30 2.70 -4.45 -0.87
CA CYS A 30 1.99 -5.56 -1.46
C CYS A 30 2.88 -6.81 -1.47
N ARG A 31 2.42 -7.93 -0.90
CA ARG A 31 3.15 -9.21 -0.88
C ARG A 31 3.26 -9.85 -2.27
N GLY A 32 2.29 -9.61 -3.15
CA GLY A 32 2.24 -10.22 -4.47
C GLY A 32 3.03 -9.50 -5.55
N CYS A 33 3.08 -8.16 -5.52
CA CYS A 33 3.80 -7.37 -6.53
C CYS A 33 4.93 -6.51 -5.96
N GLY A 34 5.10 -6.41 -4.64
CA GLY A 34 6.15 -5.61 -4.02
C GLY A 34 5.90 -4.10 -4.01
N THR A 35 4.82 -3.62 -4.65
CA THR A 35 4.47 -2.20 -4.66
C THR A 35 4.28 -1.66 -3.26
N GLN A 36 4.76 -0.44 -3.04
CA GLN A 36 4.65 0.28 -1.77
C GLN A 36 3.64 1.41 -1.88
N TRP A 37 3.01 1.72 -0.76
CA TRP A 37 2.00 2.76 -0.67
C TRP A 37 2.05 3.43 0.70
N VAL A 38 1.80 4.74 0.71
CA VAL A 38 1.60 5.56 1.91
C VAL A 38 0.30 6.32 1.78
N ARG A 39 -0.26 6.75 2.91
CA ARG A 39 -1.57 7.42 2.92
C ARG A 39 -1.62 8.76 2.19
N THR A 40 -0.52 9.36 1.76
CA THR A 40 -0.56 10.59 0.96
C THR A 40 -0.69 10.33 -0.55
N GLU A 41 -0.57 9.09 -1.00
CA GLU A 41 -0.69 8.75 -2.43
C GLU A 41 -2.10 9.06 -2.98
N PRO A 42 -2.24 9.50 -4.23
CA PRO A 42 -3.54 9.93 -4.78
C PRO A 42 -4.51 8.77 -5.07
N TRP A 43 -4.06 7.53 -4.97
CA TRP A 43 -4.85 6.32 -5.24
C TRP A 43 -5.00 5.46 -3.97
N THR A 44 -6.06 4.64 -3.93
CA THR A 44 -6.33 3.71 -2.80
C THR A 44 -6.09 2.27 -3.25
N PRO A 45 -5.20 1.52 -2.56
CA PRO A 45 -4.94 0.13 -2.89
C PRO A 45 -6.13 -0.78 -2.64
N ILE A 46 -6.30 -1.74 -3.54
CA ILE A 46 -7.30 -2.80 -3.47
C ILE A 46 -6.55 -4.13 -3.60
N ASP A 47 -6.97 -5.13 -2.82
CA ASP A 47 -6.44 -6.49 -2.91
C ASP A 47 -6.96 -7.21 -4.17
N HIS A 48 -6.38 -8.37 -4.46
CA HIS A 48 -6.83 -9.23 -5.56
C HIS A 48 -8.30 -9.67 -5.44
N THR A 49 -8.89 -9.58 -4.25
CA THR A 49 -10.29 -9.91 -3.99
C THR A 49 -11.25 -8.79 -4.41
N GLY A 50 -10.74 -7.63 -4.84
CA GLY A 50 -11.57 -6.45 -5.13
C GLY A 50 -11.95 -5.63 -3.90
N HIS A 51 -11.42 -5.97 -2.72
CA HIS A 51 -11.68 -5.24 -1.47
C HIS A 51 -10.49 -4.39 -1.03
N ILE A 52 -10.78 -3.26 -0.37
CA ILE A 52 -9.78 -2.45 0.32
C ILE A 52 -9.40 -3.17 1.63
N PRO A 53 -8.13 -3.55 1.82
CA PRO A 53 -7.68 -4.26 3.03
C PRO A 53 -7.79 -3.40 4.28
N ASP A 54 -7.99 -4.01 5.44
CA ASP A 54 -8.21 -3.26 6.69
C ASP A 54 -7.03 -2.35 7.06
N ALA A 55 -5.80 -2.79 6.80
CA ALA A 55 -4.61 -1.97 7.02
C ALA A 55 -4.62 -0.71 6.13
N VAL A 56 -5.05 -0.84 4.88
CA VAL A 56 -5.20 0.31 3.95
C VAL A 56 -6.34 1.20 4.42
N ARG A 57 -7.49 0.62 4.81
CA ARG A 57 -8.66 1.35 5.31
C ARG A 57 -8.33 2.17 6.57
N ALA A 58 -7.55 1.61 7.48
CA ALA A 58 -7.10 2.29 8.69
C ALA A 58 -6.26 3.53 8.38
N GLU A 59 -5.39 3.47 7.38
CA GLU A 59 -4.58 4.63 6.96
C GLU A 59 -5.37 5.65 6.13
N VAL A 60 -6.34 5.20 5.31
CA VAL A 60 -7.25 6.10 4.60
C VAL A 60 -8.10 6.92 5.58
N ALA A 61 -8.52 6.33 6.70
CA ALA A 61 -9.26 7.03 7.75
C ALA A 61 -8.44 8.09 8.50
N ARG A 62 -7.10 8.12 8.30
CA ARG A 62 -6.16 9.07 8.92
C ARG A 62 -5.66 10.15 7.95
N ARG A 63 -6.18 10.18 6.72
CA ARG A 63 -5.93 11.25 5.73
C ARG A 63 -6.67 12.52 6.12
#